data_AF-A0A9P0VPP5-F1
#
_entry.id   AF-A0A9P0VPP5-F1
#
_cell.length_a   1.000
_cell.length_b   1.000
_cell.length_c   1.000
_cell.angle_alpha   90.00
_cell.angle_beta   90.00
_cell.angle_gamma   90.00
#
_symmetry.space_group_name_H-M   'P 1'
#
loop_
_entity.id
_entity.type
_entity.pdbx_description
1 polymer ?
#
loop_
_entity_poly.entity_id
_entity_poly.type
_entity_poly.pdbx_seq_one_letter_code
_entity_poly.pdbx_strand_id
1 'polypeptide(L)'
;MRPTVDRMFASTSQRNDDGLRASYNISLLIAKSGKPHTIGEKLILPAVEEVLKTVLHKPASDIIKRIPLSNNTVERRIDEMSSDIESFLCNYLETAHLPIQMDESTLPIMQHYYWHMFVLL
;
A
#
# COMPACT_ATOMS: atom_id res chain seq x y z
N MET A 1 -0.49 4.93 19.42
CA MET A 1 -0.91 5.74 18.26
C MET A 1 0.05 5.47 17.12
N ARG A 2 -0.39 4.79 16.06
CA ARG A 2 0.41 4.65 14.83
C ARG A 2 0.26 5.91 13.98
N PRO A 3 1.35 6.47 13.42
CA PRO A 3 1.27 7.63 12.55
C PRO A 3 0.65 7.24 11.20
N THR A 4 -0.35 7.99 10.75
CA THR A 4 -0.95 7.91 9.40
C THR A 4 0.15 8.07 8.34
N VAL A 5 0.00 7.43 7.18
CA VAL A 5 0.98 7.50 6.07
C VAL A 5 1.47 8.92 5.76
N ASP A 6 0.59 9.92 5.82
CA ASP A 6 0.95 11.33 5.60
C ASP A 6 1.97 11.88 6.61
N ARG A 7 1.95 11.39 7.86
CA ARG A 7 2.90 11.76 8.90
C ARG A 7 4.24 11.02 8.79
N MET A 8 4.30 9.88 8.09
CA MET A 8 5.56 9.14 7.90
C MET A 8 6.54 9.88 6.97
N PHE A 9 6.03 10.69 6.05
CA PHE A 9 6.84 11.47 5.10
C PHE A 9 7.33 12.81 5.66
N ALA A 10 7.02 13.14 6.91
CA ALA A 10 7.35 14.44 7.50
C ALA A 10 8.78 14.53 8.07
N SER A 11 9.51 13.41 8.21
CA SER A 11 10.81 13.36 8.92
C SER A 11 11.98 12.73 8.13
N THR A 12 11.81 12.36 6.86
CA THR A 12 12.86 11.78 6.01
C THR A 12 13.34 12.75 4.93
N SER A 13 14.53 12.49 4.34
CA SER A 13 15.04 13.33 3.25
C SER A 13 14.19 13.16 1.98
N GLN A 14 13.88 14.25 1.26
CA GLN A 14 13.00 14.28 0.07
C GLN A 14 13.20 13.13 -0.91
N ARG A 15 14.46 12.71 -1.11
CA ARG A 15 14.82 11.61 -2.00
C ARG A 15 14.36 10.24 -1.46
N ASN A 16 14.50 9.97 -0.18
CA ASN A 16 14.01 8.73 0.40
C ASN A 16 12.47 8.68 0.39
N ASP A 17 11.82 9.84 0.46
CA ASP A 17 10.36 9.95 0.39
C ASP A 17 9.80 9.54 -0.97
N ASP A 18 10.44 9.95 -2.08
CA ASP A 18 9.97 9.63 -3.43
C ASP A 18 9.93 8.12 -3.70
N GLY A 19 10.97 7.40 -3.28
CA GLY A 19 11.07 5.95 -3.48
C GLY A 19 10.07 5.18 -2.63
N LEU A 20 9.91 5.60 -1.36
CA LEU A 20 8.89 5.04 -0.48
C LEU A 20 7.48 5.30 -1.01
N ARG A 21 7.19 6.53 -1.45
CA ARG A 21 5.91 6.93 -2.05
C ARG A 21 5.60 6.12 -3.31
N ALA A 22 6.56 6.00 -4.22
CA ALA A 22 6.43 5.16 -5.40
C ALA A 22 6.09 3.72 -5.00
N SER A 23 6.71 3.22 -3.94
CA SER A 23 6.48 1.87 -3.47
C SER A 23 5.08 1.64 -2.89
N TYR A 24 4.51 2.60 -2.15
CA TYR A 24 3.10 2.53 -1.73
C TYR A 24 2.15 2.58 -2.92
N ASN A 25 2.39 3.48 -3.87
CA ASN A 25 1.56 3.61 -5.06
C ASN A 25 1.55 2.32 -5.90
N ILE A 26 2.72 1.68 -6.07
CA ILE A 26 2.82 0.41 -6.78
C ILE A 26 2.13 -0.71 -6.00
N SER A 27 2.31 -0.80 -4.68
CA SER A 27 1.56 -1.75 -3.83
C SER A 27 0.04 -1.60 -3.99
N LEU A 28 -0.45 -0.36 -4.04
CA LEU A 28 -1.87 -0.08 -4.29
C LEU A 28 -2.33 -0.55 -5.67
N LEU A 29 -1.51 -0.35 -6.71
CA LEU A 29 -1.81 -0.85 -8.06
C LEU A 29 -1.83 -2.38 -8.11
N ILE A 30 -0.92 -3.05 -7.40
CA ILE A 30 -0.90 -4.51 -7.29
C ILE A 30 -2.20 -5.01 -6.66
N ALA A 31 -2.59 -4.42 -5.52
CA ALA A 31 -3.83 -4.78 -4.82
C ALA A 31 -5.07 -4.61 -5.72
N LYS A 32 -5.23 -3.42 -6.32
CA LYS A 32 -6.35 -3.13 -7.24
C LYS A 32 -6.43 -4.05 -8.45
N SER A 33 -5.28 -4.54 -8.91
CA SER A 33 -5.23 -5.46 -10.05
C SER A 33 -5.46 -6.92 -9.67
N GLY A 34 -5.68 -7.23 -8.38
CA GLY A 34 -5.84 -8.59 -7.86
C GLY A 34 -4.61 -9.47 -8.10
N LYS A 35 -3.40 -8.88 -8.21
CA LYS A 35 -2.16 -9.60 -8.52
C LYS A 35 -1.45 -10.05 -7.24
N PRO A 36 -0.71 -11.18 -7.28
CA PRO A 36 0.07 -11.62 -6.13
C PRO A 36 1.18 -10.62 -5.81
N HIS A 37 1.49 -10.44 -4.53
CA HIS A 37 2.50 -9.50 -4.05
C HIS A 37 3.88 -9.73 -4.69
N THR A 38 4.21 -10.99 -5.00
CA THR A 38 5.45 -11.38 -5.70
C THR A 38 5.64 -10.72 -7.07
N ILE A 39 4.61 -10.14 -7.69
CA ILE A 39 4.74 -9.45 -8.98
C ILE A 39 5.66 -8.23 -8.90
N GLY A 40 5.77 -7.61 -7.70
CA GLY A 40 6.65 -6.48 -7.45
C GLY A 40 8.11 -6.80 -7.75
N GLU A 41 8.63 -7.86 -7.14
CA GLU A 41 10.01 -8.31 -7.33
C GLU A 41 10.22 -9.13 -8.61
N LYS A 42 9.22 -9.90 -9.05
CA LYS A 42 9.37 -10.81 -10.21
C LYS A 42 9.26 -10.11 -11.57
N LEU A 43 8.52 -8.99 -11.65
CA LEU A 43 8.24 -8.34 -12.93
C LEU A 43 8.42 -6.82 -12.87
N ILE A 44 7.86 -6.16 -11.87
CA ILE A 44 7.85 -4.68 -11.84
C ILE A 44 9.27 -4.13 -11.67
N LEU A 45 10.06 -4.66 -10.74
CA LEU A 45 11.45 -4.23 -10.58
C LEU A 45 12.30 -4.46 -11.85
N PRO A 46 12.30 -5.65 -12.49
CA PRO A 46 12.96 -5.84 -13.78
C PRO A 46 12.47 -4.89 -14.89
N ALA A 47 11.17 -4.62 -14.96
CA ALA A 47 10.62 -3.70 -15.96
C ALA A 47 11.09 -2.25 -15.75
N VAL A 48 11.11 -1.78 -14.49
CA VAL A 48 11.66 -0.48 -14.14
C VAL A 48 13.15 -0.43 -14.48
N GLU A 49 13.90 -1.50 -14.19
CA GLU A 49 15.32 -1.61 -14.54
C GLU A 49 15.56 -1.43 -16.03
N GLU A 50 14.78 -2.13 -16.86
CA GLU A 50 14.90 -2.09 -18.31
C GLU A 50 14.64 -0.69 -18.86
N VAL A 51 13.59 -0.01 -18.38
CA VAL A 51 13.27 1.37 -18.79
C VAL A 51 14.38 2.34 -18.39
N LEU A 52 14.93 2.21 -17.18
CA LEU A 52 16.03 3.07 -16.71
C LEU A 52 17.27 2.89 -17.58
N LYS A 53 17.61 1.66 -17.97
CA LYS A 53 18.77 1.34 -18.79
C LYS A 53 18.60 1.74 -20.26
N THR A 54 17.46 1.40 -20.86
CA THR A 54 17.25 1.54 -22.32
C THR A 54 16.71 2.89 -22.74
N VAL A 55 15.75 3.44 -22.00
CA VAL A 55 15.06 4.69 -22.38
C VAL A 55 15.77 5.90 -21.77
N LEU A 56 16.16 5.80 -20.49
CA LEU A 56 16.76 6.93 -19.77
C LEU A 56 18.29 6.90 -19.74
N HIS A 57 18.90 5.78 -20.12
CA HIS A 57 20.36 5.56 -20.05
C HIS A 57 20.95 5.92 -18.67
N LYS A 58 20.23 5.55 -17.60
CA LYS A 58 20.63 5.81 -16.20
C LYS A 58 21.03 4.53 -15.48
N PRO A 59 21.95 4.61 -14.50
CA PRO A 59 22.23 3.49 -13.62
C PRO A 59 20.99 3.13 -12.80
N ALA A 60 20.55 1.88 -12.90
CA ALA A 60 19.30 1.44 -12.28
C ALA A 60 19.45 1.02 -10.81
N SER A 61 20.65 0.58 -10.39
CA SER A 61 20.91 -0.02 -9.08
C SER A 61 20.43 0.85 -7.91
N ASP A 62 20.73 2.15 -7.96
CA ASP A 62 20.48 3.06 -6.84
C ASP A 62 19.01 3.50 -6.79
N ILE A 63 18.34 3.51 -7.95
CA ILE A 63 16.92 3.84 -8.05
C ILE A 63 16.07 2.65 -7.60
N ILE A 64 16.38 1.44 -8.06
CA ILE A 64 15.64 0.22 -7.71
C ILE A 64 15.70 -0.05 -6.20
N LYS A 65 16.88 0.09 -5.58
CA LYS A 65 17.04 -0.08 -4.13
C LYS A 65 16.16 0.87 -3.30
N ARG A 66 15.76 2.00 -3.86
CA ARG A 66 14.91 2.99 -3.18
C ARG A 66 13.43 2.69 -3.29
N ILE A 67 13.01 1.72 -4.10
CA ILE A 67 11.60 1.33 -4.28
C ILE A 67 11.46 -0.12 -3.78
N PRO A 68 11.25 -0.34 -2.46
CA PRO A 68 11.28 -1.69 -1.91
C PRO A 68 10.00 -2.44 -2.26
N LEU A 69 10.05 -3.34 -3.25
CA LEU A 69 8.90 -4.11 -3.75
C LEU A 69 9.02 -5.62 -3.53
N SER A 70 9.76 -6.05 -2.51
CA SER A 70 9.76 -7.47 -2.12
C SER A 70 8.35 -7.93 -1.72
N ASN A 71 8.07 -9.23 -1.84
CA ASN A 71 6.79 -9.81 -1.47
C ASN A 71 6.27 -9.29 -0.11
N ASN A 72 7.10 -9.38 0.91
CA ASN A 72 6.74 -8.98 2.28
C ASN A 72 6.53 -7.47 2.42
N THR A 73 7.26 -6.66 1.63
CA THR A 73 7.06 -5.22 1.68
C THR A 73 5.78 -4.80 0.97
N VAL A 74 5.42 -5.47 -0.14
CA VAL A 74 4.17 -5.21 -0.83
C VAL A 74 2.99 -5.57 0.06
N GLU A 75 3.03 -6.74 0.68
CA GLU A 75 2.05 -7.22 1.68
C GLU A 75 1.86 -6.20 2.81
N ARG A 76 2.95 -5.88 3.53
CA ARG A 76 2.89 -4.97 4.68
C ARG A 76 2.27 -3.62 4.32
N ARG A 77 2.58 -3.06 3.14
CA ARG A 77 2.02 -1.77 2.73
C ARG A 77 0.53 -1.84 2.43
N ILE A 78 0.06 -2.96 1.86
CA ILE A 78 -1.37 -3.19 1.63
C ILE A 78 -2.10 -3.27 2.97
N ASP A 79 -1.54 -4.02 3.93
CA ASP A 79 -2.09 -4.11 5.28
C ASP A 79 -2.13 -2.75 6.00
N GLU A 80 -1.06 -1.96 5.87
CA GLU A 80 -0.98 -0.61 6.44
C GLU A 80 -2.05 0.32 5.84
N MET A 81 -2.20 0.33 4.51
CA MET A 81 -3.24 1.12 3.86
C MET A 81 -4.64 0.64 4.25
N SER A 82 -4.85 -0.67 4.37
CA SER A 82 -6.13 -1.25 4.81
C SER A 82 -6.47 -0.82 6.24
N SER A 83 -5.49 -0.89 7.15
CA SER A 83 -5.66 -0.50 8.55
C SER A 83 -5.95 1.00 8.70
N ASP A 84 -5.31 1.84 7.90
CA ASP A 84 -5.56 3.30 7.89
C ASP A 84 -7.01 3.60 7.47
N ILE A 85 -7.53 2.93 6.44
CA ILE A 85 -8.92 3.09 5.98
C ILE A 85 -9.91 2.57 7.03
N GLU A 86 -9.64 1.39 7.61
CA GLU A 86 -10.47 0.81 8.68
C GLU A 86 -10.54 1.76 9.88
N SER A 87 -9.40 2.30 10.32
CA SER A 87 -9.37 3.26 11.42
C SER A 87 -10.12 4.55 11.09
N PHE A 88 -9.96 5.08 9.87
CA PHE A 88 -10.70 6.26 9.43
C PHE A 88 -12.21 6.02 9.48
N LEU A 89 -12.68 4.87 8.99
CA LEU A 89 -14.08 4.52 8.98
C LEU A 89 -14.63 4.37 10.40
N CYS A 90 -13.93 3.65 11.29
CA CYS A 90 -14.34 3.52 12.69
C CYS A 90 -14.49 4.89 13.36
N ASN A 91 -13.48 5.77 13.22
CA ASN A 91 -13.54 7.12 13.77
C ASN A 91 -14.70 7.95 13.18
N TYR A 92 -14.96 7.81 11.89
CA TYR A 92 -16.07 8.50 11.22
C TYR A 92 -17.43 8.04 11.76
N LEU A 93 -17.62 6.73 11.93
CA LEU A 93 -18.86 6.17 12.46
C LEU A 93 -19.12 6.58 13.92
N GLU A 94 -18.08 6.59 14.75
CA GLU A 94 -18.16 7.06 16.14
C GLU A 94 -18.53 8.55 16.23
N THR A 95 -17.94 9.39 15.38
CA THR A 95 -18.16 10.84 15.40
C THR A 95 -19.46 11.29 14.74
N ALA A 96 -19.96 10.54 13.75
CA ALA A 96 -21.16 10.90 13.01
C ALA A 96 -22.47 10.58 13.76
N HIS A 97 -22.42 9.99 14.98
CA HIS A 97 -23.57 9.49 15.74
C HIS A 97 -24.56 8.69 14.87
N LEU A 98 -24.05 7.98 13.85
CA LEU A 98 -24.87 7.14 13.00
C LEU A 98 -25.30 5.93 13.84
N PRO A 99 -26.61 5.64 13.96
CA PRO A 99 -27.09 4.49 14.71
C PRO A 99 -26.92 3.24 13.84
N ILE A 100 -25.68 2.87 13.54
CA ILE A 100 -25.38 1.56 12.98
C ILE A 100 -25.30 0.63 14.18
N GLN A 101 -26.31 -0.23 14.31
CA GLN A 101 -26.23 -1.39 15.20
C GLN A 101 -25.16 -2.33 14.63
N MET A 102 -23.89 -2.08 14.98
CA MET A 102 -22.82 -3.04 14.76
C MET A 102 -22.96 -4.13 15.81
N ASP A 103 -23.67 -5.18 15.46
CA ASP A 103 -23.56 -6.46 16.13
C ASP A 103 -22.09 -6.89 16.09
N GLU A 104 -21.51 -7.13 17.27
CA GLU A 104 -20.13 -7.56 17.49
C GLU A 104 -19.76 -8.81 16.65
N SER A 105 -20.77 -9.61 16.24
CA SER A 105 -20.63 -10.78 15.37
C SER A 105 -20.41 -10.46 13.88
N THR A 106 -20.70 -9.24 13.43
CA THR A 106 -20.53 -8.82 12.03
C THR A 106 -19.17 -8.19 11.72
N LEU A 107 -18.39 -7.78 12.73
CA LEU A 107 -17.05 -7.20 12.55
C LEU A 107 -16.04 -8.15 11.86
N PRO A 108 -15.91 -9.44 12.24
CA PRO A 108 -15.00 -10.35 11.57
C PRO A 108 -15.45 -10.68 10.13
N ILE A 109 -16.77 -10.73 9.94
CA ILE A 109 -17.39 -11.00 8.64
C ILE A 109 -17.09 -9.82 7.71
N MET A 110 -17.24 -8.59 8.19
CA MET A 110 -16.87 -7.40 7.43
C MET A 110 -15.38 -7.37 7.09
N GLN A 111 -14.44 -7.67 8.01
CA GLN A 111 -13.01 -7.73 7.68
C GLN A 111 -12.72 -8.74 6.55
N HIS A 112 -13.32 -9.93 6.58
CA HIS A 112 -13.14 -10.94 5.54
C HIS A 112 -13.80 -10.55 4.20
N TYR A 113 -15.00 -9.96 4.25
CA TYR A 113 -15.70 -9.45 3.06
C TYR A 113 -15.00 -8.23 2.45
N TYR A 114 -14.46 -7.33 3.26
CA TYR A 114 -13.67 -6.18 2.78
C TYR A 114 -12.33 -6.62 2.22
N TRP A 115 -11.65 -7.62 2.80
CA TRP A 115 -10.48 -8.24 2.18
C TRP A 115 -10.81 -8.81 0.80
N HIS A 116 -11.92 -9.54 0.66
CA HIS A 116 -12.38 -10.06 -0.62
C HIS A 116 -12.83 -8.96 -1.61
N MET A 117 -13.45 -7.88 -1.13
CA MET A 117 -13.94 -6.77 -1.97
C MET A 117 -12.79 -5.85 -2.41
N PHE A 118 -11.71 -5.74 -1.63
CA PHE A 118 -10.46 -5.05 -2.01
C PHE A 118 -9.59 -5.86 -2.97
N VAL A 119 -9.77 -7.19 -3.05
CA VAL A 119 -9.08 -8.06 -4.01
C VAL A 119 -9.84 -8.16 -5.36
N LEU A 120 -11.08 -7.65 -5.43
CA LEU A 120 -11.95 -7.71 -6.64
C LEU A 120 -12.36 -6.34 -7.22
N LEU A 121 -11.76 -5.23 -6.78
CA LEU A 121 -11.92 -3.88 -7.36
C LEU A 121 -10.57 -3.25 -7.68
#